data_AF-A0A556C968-F1
#
_entry.id   AF-A0A556C968-F1
#
_cell.length_a   1.000
_cell.length_b   1.000
_cell.length_c   1.000
_cell.angle_alpha   90.00
_cell.angle_beta   90.00
_cell.angle_gamma   90.00
#
_symmetry.space_group_name_H-M   'P 1'
#
loop_
_entity.id
_entity.type
_entity.pdbx_description
1 polymer ?
#
loop_
_entity_poly.entity_id
_entity_poly.type
_entity_poly.pdbx_seq_one_letter_code
_entity_poly.pdbx_strand_id
1 'polypeptide(L)'
;MAVEARTVLVTRMGVGIFDPAWWRTRLGLFNCITAPSVAHMGDRDLIWAILVDSDLPWNILGDIHDVFDAHDLSERVRFHFVPDHSRLSDAVREAIRAETHPRCRVHAQMLDDDDAISARLHDAHFGVFEHPNGAQVATTPRGLGIDAPRGICGELVYPSHVPNSSFFGFADEVGNLILSSHRKWLRTAVQRGGQAHSVESRTDDWLYLYHRQGDGEYDSRIARFGDSMRALEQSDLDPFGIDLDAFQNSVRDHESTPATMGLTWRRTQPQQYELSDLKKRAQDVKEKCIRINSDIFGDSEPFFYVRSPLPDKRMKPGRRVFLGVGTPGTRIELWIRGNKDFKQMGTAVCDAEDGSWSIEQGFRASRWSIELRQFNGDTPVNTLSYPLYVA
;
A
#
# COMPACT_ATOMS: atom_id res chain seq x y z
N MET A 1 -3.60 -11.84 35.22
CA MET A 1 -4.53 -12.26 34.14
C MET A 1 -4.01 -11.59 32.89
N ALA A 2 -3.39 -12.36 31.98
CA ALA A 2 -2.97 -11.80 30.71
C ALA A 2 -4.23 -11.35 29.96
N VAL A 3 -4.26 -10.11 29.50
CA VAL A 3 -5.24 -9.71 28.49
C VAL A 3 -4.90 -10.58 27.28
N GLU A 4 -5.78 -11.51 26.92
CA GLU A 4 -5.68 -12.27 25.66
C GLU A 4 -5.52 -11.26 24.53
N ALA A 5 -4.39 -11.34 23.84
CA ALA A 5 -4.12 -10.49 22.70
C ALA A 5 -4.75 -11.14 21.47
N ARG A 6 -5.70 -10.44 20.85
CA ARG A 6 -6.27 -10.81 19.57
C ARG A 6 -5.18 -11.01 18.53
N THR A 7 -5.37 -12.00 17.66
CA THR A 7 -4.54 -12.19 16.47
C THR A 7 -5.12 -11.47 15.26
N VAL A 8 -4.28 -10.74 14.54
CA VAL A 8 -4.59 -10.16 13.23
C VAL A 8 -3.73 -10.85 12.16
N LEU A 9 -4.36 -11.69 11.34
CA LEU A 9 -3.74 -12.16 10.10
C LEU A 9 -3.93 -11.10 9.02
N VAL A 10 -2.89 -10.85 8.23
CA VAL A 10 -2.92 -9.84 7.17
C VAL A 10 -2.52 -10.48 5.84
N THR A 11 -3.44 -10.51 4.89
CA THR A 11 -3.20 -11.01 3.53
C THR A 11 -3.42 -9.90 2.52
N ARG A 12 -2.45 -9.73 1.62
CA ARG A 12 -2.54 -8.79 0.50
C ARG A 12 -3.05 -9.56 -0.70
N MET A 13 -4.19 -9.15 -1.24
CA MET A 13 -4.84 -9.90 -2.30
C MET A 13 -5.10 -8.99 -3.50
N GLY A 14 -4.27 -9.13 -4.54
CA GLY A 14 -4.56 -8.53 -5.84
C GLY A 14 -4.70 -7.01 -5.91
N VAL A 15 -4.09 -6.23 -4.98
CA VAL A 15 -4.15 -4.74 -4.98
C VAL A 15 -3.51 -4.12 -6.22
N GLY A 16 -4.34 -3.72 -7.20
CA GLY A 16 -3.96 -3.17 -8.50
C GLY A 16 -4.06 -4.16 -9.66
N ILE A 17 -4.62 -5.36 -9.45
CA ILE A 17 -4.97 -6.31 -10.52
C ILE A 17 -6.48 -6.36 -10.71
N PHE A 18 -6.89 -6.20 -11.98
CA PHE A 18 -8.29 -6.22 -12.40
C PHE A 18 -8.57 -7.30 -13.45
N ASP A 19 -7.56 -8.11 -13.81
CA ASP A 19 -7.70 -9.16 -14.81
C ASP A 19 -8.53 -10.32 -14.22
N PRO A 20 -9.74 -10.59 -14.75
CA PRO A 20 -10.57 -11.68 -14.23
C PRO A 20 -9.93 -13.06 -14.36
N ALA A 21 -9.07 -13.28 -15.35
CA ALA A 21 -8.36 -14.54 -15.50
C ALA A 21 -7.31 -14.72 -14.41
N TRP A 22 -6.60 -13.65 -14.04
CA TRP A 22 -5.69 -13.66 -12.88
C TRP A 22 -6.43 -14.00 -11.60
N TRP A 23 -7.57 -13.33 -11.36
CA TRP A 23 -8.36 -13.54 -10.15
C TRP A 23 -8.91 -14.96 -10.05
N ARG A 24 -9.47 -15.52 -11.13
CA ARG A 24 -9.95 -16.91 -11.12
C ARG A 24 -8.84 -17.89 -10.74
N THR A 25 -7.67 -17.75 -11.35
CA THR A 25 -6.52 -18.62 -11.09
C THR A 25 -5.97 -18.43 -9.68
N ARG A 26 -5.91 -17.19 -9.18
CA ARG A 26 -5.41 -16.90 -7.83
C ARG A 26 -6.39 -17.36 -6.75
N LEU A 27 -7.68 -17.14 -6.96
CA LEU A 27 -8.74 -17.58 -6.05
C LEU A 27 -8.81 -19.10 -5.95
N GLY A 28 -8.51 -19.83 -7.02
CA GLY A 28 -8.38 -21.30 -6.96
C GLY A 28 -7.35 -21.75 -5.91
N LEU A 29 -6.12 -21.21 -5.97
CA LEU A 29 -5.06 -21.51 -5.01
C LEU A 29 -5.43 -21.04 -3.60
N PHE A 30 -5.95 -19.82 -3.47
CA PHE A 30 -6.37 -19.28 -2.19
C PHE A 30 -7.45 -20.15 -1.52
N ASN A 31 -8.42 -20.60 -2.30
CA ASN A 31 -9.54 -21.43 -1.85
C ASN A 31 -9.11 -22.86 -1.45
N CYS A 32 -8.05 -23.41 -2.04
CA CYS A 32 -7.59 -24.77 -1.70
C CYS A 32 -6.39 -24.82 -0.75
N ILE A 33 -5.74 -23.69 -0.45
CA ILE A 33 -4.54 -23.64 0.41
C ILE A 33 -4.79 -22.74 1.62
N THR A 34 -4.88 -21.43 1.38
CA THR A 34 -4.81 -20.43 2.43
C THR A 34 -6.13 -20.36 3.23
N ALA A 35 -7.28 -20.37 2.56
CA ALA A 35 -8.58 -20.35 3.24
C ALA A 35 -8.80 -21.60 4.12
N PRO A 36 -8.56 -22.84 3.63
CA PRO A 36 -8.61 -24.03 4.49
C PRO A 36 -7.65 -23.96 5.66
N SER A 37 -6.42 -23.47 5.45
CA SER A 37 -5.43 -23.29 6.51
C SER A 37 -5.90 -22.35 7.62
N VAL A 38 -6.51 -21.21 7.26
CA VAL A 38 -7.07 -20.28 8.25
C VAL A 38 -8.33 -20.86 8.92
N ALA A 39 -9.18 -21.59 8.19
CA ALA A 39 -10.33 -22.29 8.78
C ALA A 39 -9.88 -23.37 9.78
N HIS A 40 -8.79 -24.08 9.49
CA HIS A 40 -8.20 -25.09 10.36
C HIS A 40 -7.61 -24.52 11.66
N MET A 41 -7.51 -23.19 11.78
CA MET A 41 -7.15 -22.53 13.03
C MET A 41 -8.24 -22.62 14.11
N GLY A 42 -9.42 -23.17 13.81
CA GLY A 42 -10.47 -23.44 14.81
C GLY A 42 -10.89 -22.18 15.57
N ASP A 43 -11.22 -22.27 16.86
CA ASP A 43 -11.86 -21.18 17.63
C ASP A 43 -10.90 -20.10 18.19
N ARG A 44 -9.69 -19.96 17.64
CA ARG A 44 -8.73 -18.92 18.07
C ARG A 44 -9.29 -17.52 17.83
N ASP A 45 -9.07 -16.58 18.77
CA ASP A 45 -9.46 -15.16 18.60
C ASP A 45 -8.60 -14.50 17.52
N LEU A 46 -9.10 -14.62 16.29
CA LEU A 46 -8.42 -14.28 15.07
C LEU A 46 -9.32 -13.44 14.18
N ILE A 47 -8.79 -12.31 13.73
CA ILE A 47 -9.35 -11.52 12.65
C ILE A 47 -8.42 -11.65 11.43
N TRP A 48 -9.02 -11.86 10.26
CA TRP A 48 -8.30 -11.92 9.00
C TRP A 48 -8.54 -10.65 8.19
N ALA A 49 -7.56 -9.76 8.19
CA ALA A 49 -7.55 -8.56 7.38
C ALA A 49 -7.14 -8.88 5.94
N ILE A 50 -8.08 -8.66 5.02
CA ILE A 50 -7.92 -8.89 3.58
C ILE A 50 -7.77 -7.54 2.89
N LEU A 51 -6.57 -7.27 2.37
CA LEU A 51 -6.26 -6.02 1.70
C LEU A 51 -6.48 -6.19 0.20
N VAL A 52 -7.49 -5.49 -0.33
CA VAL A 52 -7.89 -5.49 -1.74
C VAL A 52 -7.88 -4.08 -2.31
N ASP A 53 -7.86 -3.95 -3.63
CA ASP A 53 -7.94 -2.65 -4.28
C ASP A 53 -9.30 -1.96 -4.02
N SER A 54 -9.32 -0.64 -3.83
CA SER A 54 -10.56 0.10 -3.59
C SER A 54 -11.49 0.14 -4.80
N ASP A 55 -10.94 -0.01 -6.01
CA ASP A 55 -11.71 -0.02 -7.25
C ASP A 55 -12.06 -1.44 -7.71
N LEU A 56 -11.84 -2.46 -6.86
CA LEU A 56 -12.03 -3.87 -7.21
C LEU A 56 -13.44 -4.12 -7.80
N PRO A 57 -13.55 -4.79 -8.96
CA PRO A 57 -14.85 -5.05 -9.58
C PRO A 57 -15.74 -5.89 -8.67
N TRP A 58 -17.01 -5.51 -8.60
CA TRP A 58 -17.99 -6.13 -7.69
C TRP A 58 -18.13 -7.65 -7.89
N ASN A 59 -17.95 -8.15 -9.11
CA ASN A 59 -18.04 -9.58 -9.40
C ASN A 59 -16.84 -10.33 -8.80
N ILE A 60 -15.64 -9.77 -8.85
CA ILE A 60 -14.45 -10.36 -8.22
C ILE A 60 -14.59 -10.30 -6.69
N LEU A 61 -15.10 -9.18 -6.15
CA LEU A 61 -15.37 -9.09 -4.72
C LEU A 61 -16.41 -10.15 -4.28
N GLY A 62 -17.44 -10.40 -5.09
CA GLY A 62 -18.39 -11.50 -4.90
C GLY A 62 -17.69 -12.86 -4.87
N ASP A 63 -16.84 -13.16 -5.85
CA ASP A 63 -16.07 -14.41 -5.90
C ASP A 63 -15.18 -14.60 -4.65
N ILE A 64 -14.61 -13.52 -4.10
CA ILE A 64 -13.84 -13.56 -2.85
C ILE A 64 -14.75 -13.90 -1.65
N HIS A 65 -15.93 -13.27 -1.57
CA HIS A 65 -16.90 -13.57 -0.52
C HIS A 65 -17.37 -15.03 -0.57
N ASP A 66 -17.63 -15.55 -1.77
CA ASP A 66 -18.04 -16.95 -1.95
C ASP A 66 -16.99 -17.93 -1.40
N VAL A 67 -15.69 -17.62 -1.53
CA VAL A 67 -14.62 -18.42 -0.91
C VAL A 67 -14.71 -18.36 0.61
N PHE A 68 -14.89 -17.18 1.21
CA PHE A 68 -14.99 -17.07 2.67
C PHE A 68 -16.23 -17.76 3.24
N ASP A 69 -17.36 -17.67 2.56
CA ASP A 69 -18.59 -18.36 2.94
C ASP A 69 -18.42 -19.88 2.85
N ALA A 70 -17.73 -20.38 1.82
CA ALA A 70 -17.49 -21.82 1.65
C ALA A 70 -16.61 -22.45 2.74
N HIS A 71 -15.84 -21.64 3.49
CA HIS A 71 -14.96 -22.07 4.57
C HIS A 71 -15.41 -21.58 5.96
N ASP A 72 -16.63 -21.05 6.09
CA ASP A 72 -17.18 -20.50 7.33
C ASP A 72 -16.29 -19.38 7.96
N LEU A 73 -15.65 -18.57 7.12
CA LEU A 73 -14.69 -17.53 7.55
C LEU A 73 -15.27 -16.12 7.63
N SER A 74 -16.49 -15.91 7.14
CA SER A 74 -17.07 -14.58 6.91
C SER A 74 -17.16 -13.71 8.16
N GLU A 75 -17.36 -14.30 9.34
CA GLU A 75 -17.39 -13.54 10.60
C GLU A 75 -16.00 -13.01 11.03
N ARG A 76 -14.93 -13.67 10.57
CA ARG A 76 -13.53 -13.38 10.93
C ARG A 76 -12.86 -12.42 9.95
N VAL A 77 -13.40 -12.27 8.75
CA VAL A 77 -12.78 -11.47 7.68
C VAL A 77 -13.12 -9.98 7.84
N ARG A 78 -12.12 -9.13 7.63
CA ARG A 78 -12.27 -7.67 7.53
C ARG A 78 -11.60 -7.18 6.25
N PHE A 79 -12.39 -6.56 5.37
CA PHE A 79 -11.86 -5.99 4.14
C PHE A 79 -11.27 -4.60 4.39
N HIS A 80 -10.05 -4.41 3.91
CA HIS A 80 -9.37 -3.12 3.87
C HIS A 80 -9.13 -2.73 2.42
N PHE A 81 -9.89 -1.73 1.96
CA PHE A 81 -9.81 -1.22 0.60
C PHE A 81 -8.65 -0.24 0.46
N VAL A 82 -7.69 -0.59 -0.39
CA VAL A 82 -6.44 0.12 -0.58
C VAL A 82 -6.51 0.90 -1.89
N PRO A 83 -6.31 2.23 -1.89
CA PRO A 83 -6.40 3.04 -3.11
C PRO A 83 -5.44 2.64 -4.22
N ASP A 84 -4.24 2.19 -3.85
CA ASP A 84 -3.23 1.69 -4.77
C ASP A 84 -2.07 1.03 -4.03
N HIS A 85 -1.20 0.33 -4.76
CA HIS A 85 -0.04 -0.40 -4.24
C HIS A 85 0.87 0.42 -3.30
N SER A 86 1.04 1.73 -3.53
CA SER A 86 1.93 2.55 -2.68
C SER A 86 1.36 2.80 -1.27
N ARG A 87 0.06 2.57 -1.08
CA ARG A 87 -0.64 2.70 0.22
C ARG A 87 -0.66 1.40 1.01
N LEU A 88 -0.16 0.29 0.46
CA LEU A 88 -0.17 -1.03 1.13
C LEU A 88 0.45 -1.01 2.52
N SER A 89 1.60 -0.35 2.68
CA SER A 89 2.27 -0.24 3.98
C SER A 89 1.39 0.46 5.02
N ASP A 90 0.66 1.50 4.62
CA ASP A 90 -0.23 2.22 5.53
C ASP A 90 -1.46 1.37 5.83
N ALA A 91 -2.03 0.71 4.82
CA ALA A 91 -3.17 -0.20 4.98
C ALA A 91 -2.87 -1.37 5.93
N VAL A 92 -1.65 -1.95 5.88
CA VAL A 92 -1.23 -2.99 6.83
C VAL A 92 -1.21 -2.45 8.27
N ARG A 93 -0.67 -1.24 8.49
CA ARG A 93 -0.68 -0.62 9.83
C ARG A 93 -2.10 -0.32 10.30
N GLU A 94 -2.93 0.20 9.42
CA GLU A 94 -4.33 0.54 9.71
C GLU A 94 -5.15 -0.71 10.02
N ALA A 95 -4.97 -1.81 9.29
CA ALA A 95 -5.62 -3.08 9.58
C ALA A 95 -5.28 -3.61 10.99
N ILE A 96 -4.00 -3.60 11.36
CA ILE A 96 -3.57 -4.03 12.70
C ILE A 96 -4.14 -3.11 13.79
N ARG A 97 -4.16 -1.78 13.55
CA ARG A 97 -4.70 -0.79 14.50
C ARG A 97 -6.21 -0.87 14.65
N ALA A 98 -6.95 -1.13 13.57
CA ALA A 98 -8.41 -1.17 13.58
C ALA A 98 -8.95 -2.24 14.53
N GLU A 99 -8.22 -3.36 14.65
CA GLU A 99 -8.62 -4.53 15.42
C GLU A 99 -8.06 -4.54 16.85
N THR A 100 -7.30 -3.51 17.24
CA THR A 100 -6.62 -3.48 18.54
C THR A 100 -6.78 -2.13 19.24
N HIS A 101 -7.25 -2.15 20.48
CA HIS A 101 -7.27 -0.93 21.30
C HIS A 101 -5.82 -0.41 21.50
N PRO A 102 -5.55 0.91 21.43
CA PRO A 102 -4.18 1.45 21.45
C PRO A 102 -3.34 1.12 22.70
N ARG A 103 -3.99 0.76 23.81
CA ARG A 103 -3.33 0.34 25.06
C ARG A 103 -3.20 -1.18 25.20
N CYS A 104 -3.67 -1.93 24.22
CA CYS A 104 -3.57 -3.38 24.19
C CYS A 104 -2.46 -3.81 23.24
N ARG A 105 -1.87 -4.96 23.54
CA ARG A 105 -0.94 -5.61 22.63
C ARG A 105 -1.72 -6.44 21.61
N VAL A 106 -1.12 -6.63 20.45
CA VAL A 106 -1.65 -7.41 19.34
C VAL A 106 -0.65 -8.47 18.94
N HIS A 107 -1.16 -9.65 18.60
CA HIS A 107 -0.42 -10.64 17.85
C HIS A 107 -0.75 -10.45 16.37
N ALA A 108 0.25 -10.31 15.51
CA ALA A 108 0.02 -10.11 14.07
C ALA A 108 0.90 -11.04 13.25
N GLN A 109 0.40 -11.46 12.10
CA GLN A 109 1.16 -12.27 11.15
C GLN A 109 0.70 -11.96 9.74
N MET A 110 1.66 -11.89 8.81
CA MET A 110 1.34 -11.81 7.39
C MET A 110 1.22 -13.21 6.82
N LEU A 111 0.32 -13.39 5.86
CA LEU A 111 0.16 -14.63 5.12
C LEU A 111 -0.10 -14.30 3.66
N ASP A 112 0.72 -14.82 2.76
CA ASP A 112 0.48 -14.70 1.32
C ASP A 112 -0.73 -15.58 0.93
N ASP A 113 -1.46 -15.18 -0.12
CA ASP A 113 -2.72 -15.77 -0.56
C ASP A 113 -2.58 -17.14 -1.28
N ASP A 114 -1.43 -17.78 -1.14
CA ASP A 114 -1.10 -19.13 -1.60
C ASP A 114 -0.20 -19.91 -0.63
N ASP A 115 0.02 -19.38 0.57
CA ASP A 115 0.76 -20.05 1.63
C ASP A 115 -0.20 -20.59 2.70
N ALA A 116 0.28 -21.48 3.56
CA ALA A 116 -0.48 -22.03 4.67
C ALA A 116 0.35 -22.11 5.97
N ILE A 117 -0.35 -22.01 7.10
CA ILE A 117 0.19 -22.09 8.46
C ILE A 117 -0.64 -23.04 9.30
N SER A 118 0.03 -23.78 10.19
CA SER A 118 -0.67 -24.69 11.09
C SER A 118 -1.11 -23.97 12.36
N ALA A 119 -2.18 -24.49 12.98
CA ALA A 119 -2.60 -24.16 14.34
C ALA A 119 -1.46 -24.26 15.36
N ARG A 120 -0.59 -25.26 15.19
CA ARG A 120 0.56 -25.53 16.07
C ARG A 120 1.62 -24.44 15.99
N LEU A 121 1.96 -23.96 14.78
CA LEU A 121 2.90 -22.85 14.60
C LEU A 121 2.41 -21.61 15.35
N HIS A 122 1.13 -21.28 15.16
CA HIS A 122 0.51 -20.13 15.80
C HIS A 122 0.61 -20.21 17.32
N ASP A 123 0.21 -21.34 17.92
CA ASP A 123 0.24 -21.53 19.37
C ASP A 123 1.67 -21.47 19.91
N ALA A 124 2.62 -22.08 19.19
CA ALA A 124 4.02 -22.10 19.58
C ALA A 124 4.64 -20.69 19.56
N HIS A 125 4.33 -19.89 18.53
CA HIS A 125 4.73 -18.49 18.47
C HIS A 125 4.07 -17.66 19.57
N PHE A 126 2.76 -17.83 19.78
CA PHE A 126 2.04 -17.10 20.81
C PHE A 126 2.60 -17.40 22.21
N GLY A 127 2.97 -18.66 22.48
CA GLY A 127 3.49 -19.12 23.76
C GLY A 127 4.88 -18.60 24.13
N VAL A 128 5.71 -18.15 23.17
CA VAL A 128 7.05 -17.59 23.46
C VAL A 128 7.04 -16.08 23.68
N PHE A 129 5.95 -15.39 23.34
CA PHE A 129 5.88 -13.94 23.52
C PHE A 129 5.67 -13.58 24.99
N GLU A 130 6.59 -12.76 25.50
CA GLU A 130 6.51 -12.23 26.86
C GLU A 130 5.84 -10.83 26.84
N HIS A 131 5.79 -10.15 28.00
CA HIS A 131 5.41 -8.72 28.07
C HIS A 131 6.60 -7.75 28.28
N PRO A 132 7.71 -7.84 27.52
CA PRO A 132 8.83 -6.91 27.60
C PRO A 132 8.49 -5.59 26.90
N ASN A 133 9.37 -4.61 27.03
CA ASN A 133 9.31 -3.39 26.22
C ASN A 133 9.57 -3.73 24.74
N GLY A 134 8.93 -3.00 23.82
CA GLY A 134 9.12 -3.14 22.38
C GLY A 134 8.38 -4.31 21.71
N ALA A 135 8.36 -4.28 20.37
CA ALA A 135 7.78 -5.34 19.56
C ALA A 135 8.72 -6.55 19.42
N GLN A 136 8.12 -7.74 19.49
CA GLN A 136 8.79 -9.02 19.38
C GLN A 136 8.47 -9.68 18.05
N VAL A 137 9.33 -10.62 17.65
CA VAL A 137 9.11 -11.53 16.53
C VAL A 137 9.45 -12.96 16.94
N ALA A 138 8.62 -13.91 16.55
CA ALA A 138 8.88 -15.33 16.67
C ALA A 138 8.93 -15.93 15.26
N THR A 139 9.93 -16.77 15.00
CA THR A 139 10.07 -17.46 13.72
C THR A 139 10.27 -18.94 13.90
N THR A 140 9.76 -19.69 12.93
CA THR A 140 9.85 -21.15 12.84
C THR A 140 10.65 -21.50 11.56
N PRO A 141 11.97 -21.75 11.65
CA PRO A 141 12.79 -21.71 10.45
C PRO A 141 12.57 -22.85 9.44
N ARG A 142 12.12 -24.02 9.89
CA ARG A 142 11.91 -25.20 9.04
C ARG A 142 10.43 -25.30 8.69
N GLY A 143 10.14 -25.56 7.41
CA GLY A 143 8.79 -25.70 6.88
C GLY A 143 8.75 -26.60 5.65
N LEU A 144 7.57 -26.72 5.08
CA LEU A 144 7.30 -27.54 3.91
C LEU A 144 7.31 -26.65 2.66
N GLY A 145 8.19 -26.94 1.72
CA GLY A 145 8.11 -26.32 0.41
C GLY A 145 7.45 -27.26 -0.58
N ILE A 146 6.49 -26.76 -1.35
CA ILE A 146 5.76 -27.54 -2.36
C ILE A 146 6.07 -27.03 -3.75
N ASP A 147 6.58 -27.92 -4.60
CA ASP A 147 6.62 -27.72 -6.04
C ASP A 147 5.28 -28.17 -6.63
N ALA A 148 4.33 -27.24 -6.71
CA ALA A 148 2.96 -27.52 -7.14
C ALA A 148 2.92 -28.20 -8.51
N PRO A 149 3.58 -27.66 -9.56
CA PRO A 149 3.65 -28.26 -10.90
C PRO A 149 4.02 -29.75 -10.93
N ARG A 150 4.93 -30.17 -10.05
CA ARG A 150 5.45 -31.54 -10.04
C ARG A 150 4.77 -32.43 -9.01
N GLY A 151 3.93 -31.88 -8.14
CA GLY A 151 3.29 -32.63 -7.04
C GLY A 151 4.30 -33.22 -6.06
N ILE A 152 5.41 -32.53 -5.83
CA ILE A 152 6.48 -32.95 -4.91
C ILE A 152 6.70 -31.90 -3.83
N CYS A 153 7.19 -32.36 -2.68
CA CYS A 153 7.50 -31.50 -1.55
C CYS A 153 8.85 -31.86 -0.91
N GLY A 154 9.43 -30.92 -0.19
CA GLY A 154 10.66 -31.13 0.56
C GLY A 154 10.80 -30.16 1.74
N GLU A 155 11.83 -30.36 2.55
CA GLU A 155 12.14 -29.47 3.67
C GLU A 155 12.67 -28.13 3.14
N LEU A 156 12.10 -27.05 3.65
CA LEU A 156 12.49 -25.68 3.36
C LEU A 156 13.01 -25.00 4.63
N VAL A 157 14.15 -24.32 4.52
CA VAL A 157 14.75 -23.61 5.66
C VAL A 157 14.85 -22.12 5.35
N TYR A 158 14.06 -21.33 6.07
CA TYR A 158 14.15 -19.86 6.06
C TYR A 158 14.27 -19.33 7.49
N PRO A 159 15.35 -18.61 7.84
CA PRO A 159 15.47 -18.00 9.18
C PRO A 159 14.27 -17.12 9.57
N SER A 160 13.72 -16.43 8.57
CA SER A 160 12.54 -15.58 8.68
C SER A 160 11.93 -15.32 7.30
N HIS A 161 10.64 -15.59 7.15
CA HIS A 161 9.81 -15.44 5.96
C HIS A 161 8.35 -15.19 6.36
N VAL A 162 7.54 -14.71 5.41
CA VAL A 162 6.14 -14.32 5.63
C VAL A 162 5.30 -15.37 6.39
N PRO A 163 5.15 -16.62 5.90
CA PRO A 163 4.28 -17.59 6.57
C PRO A 163 4.88 -18.12 7.88
N ASN A 164 6.19 -17.97 8.10
CA ASN A 164 6.87 -18.58 9.24
C ASN A 164 7.18 -17.63 10.39
N SER A 165 6.65 -16.40 10.36
CA SER A 165 6.98 -15.34 11.30
C SER A 165 5.73 -14.67 11.85
N SER A 166 5.65 -14.53 13.17
CA SER A 166 4.59 -13.77 13.84
C SER A 166 5.19 -12.69 14.73
N PHE A 167 4.39 -11.68 15.06
CA PHE A 167 4.83 -10.45 15.72
C PHE A 167 3.93 -10.14 16.90
N PHE A 168 4.51 -9.55 17.94
CA PHE A 168 3.75 -9.22 19.15
C PHE A 168 4.21 -7.91 19.78
N GLY A 169 3.28 -7.03 20.16
CA GLY A 169 3.60 -5.72 20.75
C GLY A 169 2.45 -4.74 20.61
N PHE A 170 2.70 -3.44 20.76
CA PHE A 170 1.69 -2.44 20.41
C PHE A 170 1.55 -2.32 18.89
N ALA A 171 0.34 -2.01 18.41
CA ALA A 171 -0.01 -1.98 17.00
C ALA A 171 0.98 -1.16 16.14
N ASP A 172 1.44 -0.02 16.65
CA ASP A 172 2.41 0.85 15.96
C ASP A 172 3.79 0.21 15.82
N GLU A 173 4.26 -0.45 16.87
CA GLU A 173 5.58 -1.09 16.90
C GLU A 173 5.57 -2.32 15.99
N VAL A 174 4.51 -3.14 16.09
CA VAL A 174 4.29 -4.33 15.27
C VAL A 174 4.16 -3.95 13.81
N GLY A 175 3.31 -2.97 13.47
CA GLY A 175 3.13 -2.49 12.10
C GLY A 175 4.43 -1.96 11.48
N ASN A 176 5.30 -1.33 12.27
CA ASN A 176 6.60 -0.88 11.79
C ASN A 176 7.64 -2.01 11.68
N LEU A 177 7.53 -3.07 12.47
CA LEU A 177 8.45 -4.21 12.42
C LEU A 177 8.11 -5.14 11.26
N ILE A 178 6.83 -5.50 11.11
CA ILE A 178 6.34 -6.42 10.07
C ILE A 178 6.61 -5.91 8.66
N LEU A 179 6.56 -4.58 8.46
CA LEU A 179 6.85 -3.92 7.18
C LEU A 179 8.34 -3.73 6.89
N SER A 180 9.22 -4.06 7.83
CA SER A 180 10.65 -4.12 7.54
C SER A 180 10.99 -5.38 6.72
N SER A 181 12.23 -5.48 6.24
CA SER A 181 12.62 -6.62 5.41
C SER A 181 12.56 -7.93 6.22
N HIS A 182 11.94 -8.97 5.64
CA HIS A 182 11.88 -10.30 6.27
C HIS A 182 13.27 -10.83 6.66
N ARG A 183 14.31 -10.54 5.86
CA ARG A 183 15.71 -10.91 6.16
C ARG A 183 16.30 -10.19 7.38
N LYS A 184 15.61 -9.20 7.92
CA LYS A 184 16.07 -8.33 9.01
C LYS A 184 15.19 -8.41 10.25
N TRP A 185 14.02 -9.03 10.22
CA TRP A 185 13.05 -9.00 11.34
C TRP A 185 13.68 -9.34 12.69
N LEU A 186 14.35 -10.50 12.80
CA LEU A 186 15.02 -10.95 14.03
C LEU A 186 15.98 -9.88 14.58
N ARG A 187 16.83 -9.32 13.72
CA ARG A 187 17.78 -8.27 14.12
C ARG A 187 17.08 -6.94 14.45
N THR A 188 16.10 -6.55 13.65
CA THR A 188 15.39 -5.27 13.77
C THR A 188 14.53 -5.21 15.03
N ALA A 189 13.94 -6.34 15.46
CA ALA A 189 13.21 -6.42 16.74
C ALA A 189 14.12 -6.09 17.92
N VAL A 190 15.28 -6.75 18.01
CA VAL A 190 16.28 -6.50 19.07
C VAL A 190 16.83 -5.08 19.02
N GLN A 191 17.16 -4.57 17.82
CA GLN A 191 17.64 -3.19 17.64
C GLN A 191 16.63 -2.13 18.10
N ARG A 192 15.34 -2.44 18.09
CA ARG A 192 14.25 -1.57 18.56
C ARG A 192 13.87 -1.82 20.02
N GLY A 193 14.68 -2.57 20.76
CA GLY A 193 14.49 -2.83 22.18
C GLY A 193 13.50 -3.95 22.51
N GLY A 194 13.04 -4.69 21.50
CA GLY A 194 12.21 -5.90 21.67
C GLY A 194 13.03 -7.19 21.72
N GLN A 195 12.40 -8.32 21.42
CA GLN A 195 13.02 -9.65 21.43
C GLN A 195 12.78 -10.39 20.11
N ALA A 196 13.64 -11.36 19.84
CA ALA A 196 13.53 -12.25 18.69
C ALA A 196 13.64 -13.69 19.17
N HIS A 197 12.67 -14.50 18.78
CA HIS A 197 12.54 -15.89 19.19
C HIS A 197 12.68 -16.79 17.97
N SER A 198 13.52 -17.82 18.07
CA SER A 198 13.55 -18.93 17.12
C SER A 198 12.87 -20.10 17.81
N VAL A 199 11.71 -20.48 17.33
CA VAL A 199 10.89 -21.55 17.90
C VAL A 199 11.26 -22.86 17.21
N GLU A 200 11.48 -23.92 18.00
CA GLU A 200 11.67 -25.26 17.45
C GLU A 200 10.38 -25.72 16.76
N SER A 201 10.54 -26.35 15.60
CA SER A 201 9.42 -26.64 14.72
C SER A 201 9.47 -28.02 14.12
N ARG A 202 8.30 -28.49 13.72
CA ARG A 202 8.17 -29.59 12.78
C ARG A 202 8.16 -29.01 11.36
N THR A 203 8.56 -29.82 10.39
CA THR A 203 8.63 -29.40 8.98
C THR A 203 7.25 -29.03 8.41
N ASP A 204 6.17 -29.51 9.01
CA ASP A 204 4.78 -29.29 8.61
C ASP A 204 4.10 -28.13 9.37
N ASP A 205 4.88 -27.18 9.92
CA ASP A 205 4.32 -26.04 10.67
C ASP A 205 3.87 -24.87 9.78
N TRP A 206 4.47 -24.73 8.60
CA TRP A 206 4.09 -23.79 7.54
C TRP A 206 4.45 -24.37 6.18
N LEU A 207 3.74 -23.91 5.17
CA LEU A 207 3.84 -24.35 3.79
C LEU A 207 4.11 -23.14 2.90
N TYR A 208 5.09 -23.27 2.01
CA TYR A 208 5.37 -22.27 0.97
C TYR A 208 5.24 -22.88 -0.42
N LEU A 209 4.42 -22.25 -1.25
CA LEU A 209 4.08 -22.74 -2.58
C LEU A 209 5.02 -22.17 -3.65
N TYR A 210 5.68 -23.06 -4.41
CA TYR A 210 6.42 -22.70 -5.61
C TYR A 210 5.56 -22.92 -6.86
N HIS A 211 5.36 -21.86 -7.63
CA HIS A 211 4.70 -21.90 -8.94
C HIS A 211 5.38 -20.95 -9.93
N ARG A 212 5.19 -21.22 -11.23
CA ARG A 212 5.91 -20.53 -12.31
C ARG A 212 5.43 -19.09 -12.56
N GLN A 213 4.30 -18.68 -12.02
CA GLN A 213 3.74 -17.35 -12.26
C GLN A 213 4.35 -16.30 -11.32
N GLY A 214 4.55 -16.63 -10.04
CA GLY A 214 5.11 -15.71 -9.04
C GLY A 214 6.64 -15.68 -9.00
N ASP A 215 7.30 -16.77 -9.42
CA ASP A 215 8.72 -16.97 -9.17
C ASP A 215 9.58 -16.82 -10.41
N GLY A 216 10.14 -15.62 -10.61
CA GLY A 216 11.14 -15.34 -11.65
C GLY A 216 12.47 -16.11 -11.50
N GLU A 217 12.59 -16.92 -10.45
CA GLU A 217 13.71 -17.80 -10.13
C GLU A 217 13.22 -19.21 -9.77
N TYR A 218 12.08 -19.64 -10.33
CA TYR A 218 11.44 -20.92 -9.98
C TYR A 218 12.42 -22.10 -10.04
N ASP A 219 13.12 -22.31 -11.15
CA ASP A 219 14.05 -23.45 -11.29
C ASP A 219 15.21 -23.41 -10.28
N SER A 220 15.76 -22.23 -10.00
CA SER A 220 16.87 -22.09 -9.05
C SER A 220 16.42 -22.20 -7.60
N ARG A 221 15.16 -21.89 -7.30
CA ARG A 221 14.53 -22.09 -5.99
C ARG A 221 14.21 -23.56 -5.75
N ILE A 222 13.63 -24.24 -6.73
CA ILE A 222 13.37 -25.68 -6.65
C ILE A 222 14.67 -26.49 -6.52
N ALA A 223 15.77 -26.06 -7.16
CA ALA A 223 17.06 -26.73 -7.01
C ALA A 223 17.57 -26.77 -5.56
N ARG A 224 17.07 -25.92 -4.66
CA ARG A 224 17.50 -25.85 -3.24
C ARG A 224 17.01 -27.02 -2.40
N PHE A 225 15.96 -27.72 -2.83
CA PHE A 225 15.45 -28.89 -2.11
C PHE A 225 16.37 -30.10 -2.21
N GLY A 226 17.21 -30.18 -3.25
CA GLY A 226 18.14 -31.29 -3.46
C GLY A 226 17.45 -32.66 -3.33
N ASP A 227 18.04 -33.54 -2.53
CA ASP A 227 17.57 -34.91 -2.30
C ASP A 227 16.40 -35.02 -1.31
N SER A 228 15.93 -33.91 -0.72
CA SER A 228 14.79 -33.92 0.22
C SER A 228 13.43 -34.04 -0.47
N MET A 229 13.40 -33.92 -1.80
CA MET A 229 12.17 -33.99 -2.58
C MET A 229 11.57 -35.39 -2.58
N ARG A 230 10.28 -35.48 -2.26
CA ARG A 230 9.46 -36.68 -2.39
C ARG A 230 8.07 -36.34 -2.90
N ALA A 231 7.30 -37.35 -3.25
CA ALA A 231 5.89 -37.19 -3.59
C ALA A 231 5.14 -36.50 -2.43
N LEU A 232 4.27 -35.56 -2.79
CA LEU A 232 3.35 -34.93 -1.85
C LEU A 232 2.24 -35.91 -1.48
N GLU A 233 1.99 -36.06 -0.18
CA GLU A 233 0.98 -36.97 0.36
C GLU A 233 -0.03 -36.19 1.22
N GLN A 234 -1.22 -36.76 1.44
CA GLN A 234 -2.27 -36.12 2.23
C GLN A 234 -1.80 -35.80 3.66
N SER A 235 -0.97 -36.65 4.26
CA SER A 235 -0.41 -36.43 5.61
C SER A 235 0.44 -35.17 5.74
N ASP A 236 0.96 -34.63 4.63
CA ASP A 236 1.72 -33.38 4.61
C ASP A 236 0.82 -32.15 4.68
N LEU A 237 -0.45 -32.33 4.28
CA LEU A 237 -1.45 -31.29 4.12
C LEU A 237 -2.47 -31.29 5.27
N ASP A 238 -2.63 -32.42 5.96
CA ASP A 238 -3.50 -32.57 7.14
C ASP A 238 -3.31 -31.48 8.21
N PRO A 239 -2.07 -31.04 8.56
CA PRO A 239 -1.85 -30.00 9.57
C PRO A 239 -2.42 -28.63 9.20
N PHE A 240 -2.74 -28.43 7.92
CA PHE A 240 -3.31 -27.22 7.35
C PHE A 240 -4.79 -27.39 6.96
N GLY A 241 -5.38 -28.58 7.16
CA GLY A 241 -6.74 -28.87 6.70
C GLY A 241 -6.92 -28.81 5.18
N ILE A 242 -5.85 -29.03 4.40
CA ILE A 242 -5.88 -28.97 2.94
C ILE A 242 -6.20 -30.35 2.37
N ASP A 243 -7.15 -30.41 1.43
CA ASP A 243 -7.47 -31.61 0.66
C ASP A 243 -6.54 -31.74 -0.56
N LEU A 244 -5.82 -32.86 -0.64
CA LEU A 244 -4.82 -33.10 -1.70
C LEU A 244 -5.45 -33.12 -3.10
N ASP A 245 -6.63 -33.71 -3.26
CA ASP A 245 -7.27 -33.83 -4.57
C ASP A 245 -7.74 -32.46 -5.08
N ALA A 246 -8.37 -31.66 -4.21
CA ALA A 246 -8.77 -30.28 -4.50
C ALA A 246 -7.54 -29.40 -4.83
N PHE A 247 -6.47 -29.53 -4.06
CA PHE A 247 -5.20 -28.85 -4.34
C PHE A 247 -4.66 -29.22 -5.73
N GLN A 248 -4.54 -30.52 -6.04
CA GLN A 248 -4.05 -31.00 -7.33
C GLN A 248 -4.94 -30.58 -8.52
N ASN A 249 -6.26 -30.49 -8.33
CA ASN A 249 -7.18 -29.94 -9.33
C ASN A 249 -6.87 -28.45 -9.59
N SER A 250 -6.75 -27.64 -8.53
CA SER A 250 -6.45 -26.22 -8.67
C SER A 250 -5.08 -25.96 -9.30
N VAL A 251 -4.08 -26.79 -9.00
CA VAL A 251 -2.76 -26.67 -9.62
C VAL A 251 -2.83 -26.92 -11.12
N ARG A 252 -3.58 -27.93 -11.58
CA ARG A 252 -3.76 -28.20 -13.01
C ARG A 252 -4.39 -27.02 -13.75
N ASP A 253 -5.40 -26.39 -13.14
CA ASP A 253 -6.01 -25.18 -13.69
C ASP A 253 -5.01 -24.02 -13.74
N HIS A 254 -4.20 -23.87 -12.68
CA HIS A 254 -3.14 -22.86 -12.60
C HIS A 254 -2.07 -23.06 -13.69
N GLU A 255 -1.66 -24.29 -13.97
CA GLU A 255 -0.67 -24.60 -15.01
C GLU A 255 -1.16 -24.34 -16.43
N SER A 256 -2.47 -24.42 -16.66
CA SER A 256 -3.07 -24.11 -17.96
C SER A 256 -2.96 -22.61 -18.35
N THR A 257 -2.55 -21.79 -17.39
CA THR A 257 -2.54 -20.33 -17.49
C THR A 257 -1.16 -19.79 -17.90
N PRO A 258 -1.05 -18.77 -18.78
CA PRO A 258 0.24 -18.29 -19.27
C PRO A 258 1.18 -17.79 -18.15
N ALA A 259 2.46 -18.17 -18.21
CA ALA A 259 3.48 -17.76 -17.22
C ALA A 259 3.62 -16.22 -17.06
N THR A 260 3.25 -15.46 -18.10
CA THR A 260 3.29 -13.98 -18.05
C THR A 260 2.21 -13.37 -17.15
N MET A 261 1.24 -14.16 -16.69
CA MET A 261 0.14 -13.69 -15.83
C MET A 261 0.62 -13.21 -14.46
N GLY A 262 1.64 -13.84 -13.86
CA GLY A 262 2.20 -13.37 -12.59
C GLY A 262 3.17 -12.17 -12.72
N LEU A 263 3.54 -11.78 -13.95
CA LEU A 263 4.31 -10.56 -14.22
C LEU A 263 3.43 -9.30 -14.36
N THR A 264 2.11 -9.43 -14.17
CA THR A 264 1.14 -8.32 -14.35
C THR A 264 1.54 -7.08 -13.56
N TRP A 265 2.04 -7.24 -12.33
CA TRP A 265 2.57 -6.16 -11.49
C TRP A 265 3.77 -5.41 -12.08
N ARG A 266 4.67 -6.14 -12.76
CA ARG A 266 5.90 -5.56 -13.32
C ARG A 266 5.62 -4.73 -14.57
N ARG A 267 4.53 -5.01 -15.28
CA ARG A 267 4.14 -4.28 -16.50
C ARG A 267 3.81 -2.82 -16.22
N THR A 268 3.29 -2.53 -15.03
CA THR A 268 2.92 -1.17 -14.59
C THR A 268 3.99 -0.50 -13.73
N GLN A 269 5.18 -1.09 -13.60
CA GLN A 269 6.25 -0.53 -12.77
C GLN A 269 6.62 0.92 -13.14
N PRO A 270 6.73 1.31 -14.44
CA PRO A 270 6.98 2.70 -14.80
C PRO A 270 5.87 3.64 -14.29
N GLN A 271 4.60 3.24 -14.41
CA GLN A 271 3.47 4.05 -13.95
C GLN A 271 3.41 4.13 -12.42
N GLN A 272 3.82 3.07 -11.71
CA GLN A 272 3.94 3.10 -10.25
C GLN A 272 5.01 4.11 -9.80
N TYR A 273 6.14 4.20 -10.51
CA TYR A 273 7.15 5.22 -10.25
C TYR A 273 6.66 6.63 -10.55
N GLU A 274 5.96 6.83 -11.67
CA GLU A 274 5.32 8.10 -12.00
C GLU A 274 4.31 8.54 -10.92
N LEU A 275 3.47 7.63 -10.44
CA LEU A 275 2.51 7.89 -9.37
C LEU A 275 3.23 8.26 -8.05
N SER A 276 4.29 7.54 -7.70
CA SER A 276 5.11 7.84 -6.51
C SER A 276 5.74 9.24 -6.59
N ASP A 277 6.26 9.62 -7.77
CA ASP A 277 6.84 10.94 -7.99
C ASP A 277 5.78 12.05 -7.91
N LEU A 278 4.60 11.84 -8.49
CA LEU A 278 3.48 12.78 -8.39
C LEU A 278 3.03 12.96 -6.94
N LYS A 279 2.96 11.89 -6.16
CA LYS A 279 2.62 11.96 -4.72
C LYS A 279 3.64 12.74 -3.92
N LYS A 280 4.93 12.49 -4.15
CA LYS A 280 6.01 13.26 -3.51
C LYS A 280 5.89 14.75 -3.85
N ARG A 281 5.68 15.08 -5.13
CA ARG A 281 5.48 16.47 -5.57
C ARG A 281 4.25 17.11 -4.92
N ALA A 282 3.14 16.38 -4.80
CA ALA A 282 1.93 16.88 -4.13
C ALA A 282 2.18 17.15 -2.64
N GLN A 283 2.90 16.25 -1.96
CA GLN A 283 3.29 16.43 -0.55
C GLN A 283 4.23 17.63 -0.36
N ASP A 284 5.24 17.78 -1.21
CA ASP A 284 6.16 18.94 -1.18
C ASP A 284 5.38 20.26 -1.36
N VAL A 285 4.40 20.29 -2.26
CA VAL A 285 3.51 21.45 -2.45
C VAL A 285 2.66 21.70 -1.20
N LYS A 286 2.08 20.65 -0.61
CA LYS A 286 1.28 20.77 0.62
C LYS A 286 2.10 21.32 1.79
N GLU A 287 3.33 20.86 1.97
CA GLU A 287 4.23 21.36 3.02
C GLU A 287 4.59 22.83 2.81
N LYS A 288 4.80 23.26 1.56
CA LYS A 288 4.95 24.68 1.22
C LYS A 288 3.70 25.48 1.60
N CYS A 289 2.51 24.99 1.25
CA CYS A 289 1.26 25.64 1.65
C CYS A 289 1.12 25.74 3.18
N ILE A 290 1.43 24.68 3.92
CA ILE A 290 1.39 24.68 5.39
C ILE A 290 2.38 25.71 5.94
N ARG A 291 3.61 25.76 5.43
CA ARG A 291 4.62 26.75 5.85
C ARG A 291 4.12 28.17 5.62
N ILE A 292 3.69 28.49 4.41
CA ILE A 292 3.16 29.82 4.05
C ILE A 292 1.94 30.19 4.92
N ASN A 293 1.04 29.24 5.17
CA ASN A 293 -0.17 29.50 5.96
C ASN A 293 0.07 29.52 7.48
N SER A 294 1.14 28.91 7.98
CA SER A 294 1.46 28.87 9.42
C SER A 294 2.37 30.03 9.81
N ASP A 295 3.21 30.51 8.89
CA ASP A 295 3.98 31.74 9.00
C ASP A 295 3.12 32.92 8.53
N ILE A 296 2.01 33.14 9.23
CA ILE A 296 1.00 34.17 8.95
C ILE A 296 1.69 35.54 9.00
N PHE A 297 2.28 35.94 7.87
CA PHE A 297 2.96 37.21 7.61
C PHE A 297 4.37 37.40 8.19
N GLY A 298 5.23 36.36 8.19
CA GLY A 298 6.67 36.55 8.31
C GLY A 298 7.29 37.20 7.05
N ASP A 299 8.20 38.17 7.22
CA ASP A 299 8.84 38.90 6.09
C ASP A 299 9.71 38.02 5.17
N SER A 300 9.94 36.75 5.53
CA SER A 300 10.93 35.89 4.87
C SER A 300 10.44 35.13 3.64
N GLU A 301 9.14 34.85 3.49
CA GLU A 301 8.63 34.06 2.35
C GLU A 301 7.67 34.89 1.49
N PRO A 302 7.98 35.15 0.20
CA PRO A 302 7.08 35.89 -0.67
C PRO A 302 5.74 35.19 -0.87
N PHE A 303 4.63 35.92 -0.74
CA PHE A 303 3.28 35.41 -1.00
C PHE A 303 2.56 36.27 -2.03
N PHE A 304 1.58 35.66 -2.71
CA PHE A 304 0.77 36.31 -3.72
C PHE A 304 -0.54 35.56 -3.91
N TYR A 305 -1.66 36.28 -3.92
CA TYR A 305 -2.97 35.73 -4.29
C TYR A 305 -3.83 36.75 -5.04
N VAL A 306 -4.72 36.23 -5.89
CA VAL A 306 -5.69 37.02 -6.66
C VAL A 306 -7.05 36.97 -5.98
N ARG A 307 -7.67 38.14 -5.80
CA ARG A 307 -9.06 38.29 -5.32
C ARG A 307 -10.06 38.28 -6.47
N SER A 308 -9.70 38.88 -7.61
CA SER A 308 -10.54 38.96 -8.79
C SER A 308 -9.71 39.22 -10.04
N PRO A 309 -10.09 38.71 -11.22
CA PRO A 309 -11.02 37.59 -11.38
C PRO A 309 -10.39 36.30 -10.88
N LEU A 310 -11.22 35.43 -10.29
CA LEU A 310 -10.78 34.10 -9.90
C LEU A 310 -10.77 33.14 -11.10
N PRO A 311 -9.91 32.11 -11.08
CA PRO A 311 -9.92 31.04 -12.09
C PRO A 311 -11.34 30.52 -12.36
N ASP A 312 -11.60 30.17 -13.62
CA ASP A 312 -12.85 29.55 -14.11
C ASP A 312 -14.14 30.36 -13.94
N LYS A 313 -14.11 31.57 -13.38
CA LYS A 313 -15.28 32.45 -13.38
C LYS A 313 -15.50 33.08 -14.75
N ARG A 314 -16.72 32.96 -15.27
CA ARG A 314 -17.14 33.64 -16.51
C ARG A 314 -17.27 35.14 -16.29
N MET A 315 -16.74 35.91 -17.22
CA MET A 315 -16.78 37.37 -17.20
C MET A 315 -17.38 37.90 -18.50
N LYS A 316 -18.05 39.06 -18.44
CA LYS A 316 -18.45 39.77 -19.66
C LYS A 316 -17.21 40.35 -20.38
N PRO A 317 -17.30 40.79 -21.64
CA PRO A 317 -16.23 41.52 -22.32
C PRO A 317 -16.07 42.94 -21.77
N GLY A 318 -14.92 43.57 -22.09
CA GLY A 318 -14.60 44.95 -21.71
C GLY A 318 -13.43 45.07 -20.74
N ARG A 319 -13.29 46.23 -20.11
CA ARG A 319 -12.25 46.53 -19.12
C ARG A 319 -12.47 45.71 -17.85
N ARG A 320 -11.43 45.01 -17.40
CA ARG A 320 -11.43 44.20 -16.17
C ARG A 320 -10.27 44.61 -15.29
N VAL A 321 -10.55 44.63 -14.00
CA VAL A 321 -9.58 44.94 -12.96
C VAL A 321 -9.19 43.63 -12.30
N PHE A 322 -7.90 43.32 -12.39
CA PHE A 322 -7.27 42.29 -11.58
C PHE A 322 -6.93 42.91 -10.23
N LEU A 323 -7.39 42.28 -9.17
CA LEU A 323 -7.16 42.67 -7.79
C LEU A 323 -6.52 41.52 -7.05
N GLY A 324 -5.58 41.81 -6.16
CA GLY A 324 -5.00 40.81 -5.29
C GLY A 324 -4.19 41.43 -4.17
N VAL A 325 -3.47 40.58 -3.47
CA VAL A 325 -2.48 40.96 -2.46
C VAL A 325 -1.23 40.15 -2.71
N GLY A 326 -0.08 40.80 -2.60
CA GLY A 326 1.21 40.12 -2.56
C GLY A 326 2.10 40.72 -1.49
N THR A 327 3.36 40.27 -1.46
CA THR A 327 4.40 40.83 -0.61
C THR A 327 4.52 42.36 -0.82
N PRO A 328 4.45 43.17 0.25
CA PRO A 328 4.56 44.62 0.16
C PRO A 328 5.79 45.10 -0.62
N GLY A 329 5.63 46.14 -1.44
CA GLY A 329 6.72 46.74 -2.24
C GLY A 329 7.20 45.91 -3.45
N THR A 330 6.71 44.68 -3.64
CA THR A 330 7.03 43.86 -4.83
C THR A 330 6.22 44.28 -6.05
N ARG A 331 6.67 43.88 -7.24
CA ARG A 331 6.02 44.22 -8.52
C ARG A 331 5.21 43.05 -9.04
N ILE A 332 3.97 43.30 -9.47
CA ILE A 332 3.13 42.35 -10.19
C ILE A 332 3.11 42.70 -11.67
N GLU A 333 3.16 41.67 -12.51
CA GLU A 333 2.97 41.78 -13.96
C GLU A 333 1.85 40.85 -14.43
N LEU A 334 0.99 41.37 -15.32
CA LEU A 334 -0.03 40.61 -16.03
C LEU A 334 0.50 40.24 -17.42
N TRP A 335 0.57 38.95 -17.70
CA TRP A 335 0.98 38.37 -18.96
C TRP A 335 -0.18 37.63 -19.62
N ILE A 336 -0.33 37.82 -20.93
CA ILE A 336 -1.37 37.16 -21.72
C ILE A 336 -0.71 36.37 -22.85
N ARG A 337 -1.09 35.09 -22.99
CA ARG A 337 -0.59 34.25 -24.08
C ARG A 337 -1.16 34.71 -25.43
N GLY A 338 -0.27 35.10 -26.34
CA GLY A 338 -0.57 35.25 -27.75
C GLY A 338 -0.38 33.94 -28.52
N ASN A 339 -0.35 34.01 -29.85
CA ASN A 339 -0.25 32.81 -30.71
C ASN A 339 1.02 31.98 -30.52
N LYS A 340 2.11 32.56 -30.00
CA LYS A 340 3.40 31.88 -29.81
C LYS A 340 3.92 32.06 -28.38
N ASP A 341 3.93 33.30 -27.88
CA ASP A 341 4.52 33.64 -26.58
C ASP A 341 3.57 34.44 -25.69
N PHE A 342 3.88 34.51 -24.40
CA PHE A 342 3.25 35.44 -23.47
C PHE A 342 3.77 36.85 -23.70
N LYS A 343 2.86 37.83 -23.68
CA LYS A 343 3.17 39.26 -23.72
C LYS A 343 2.76 39.92 -22.43
N GLN A 344 3.61 40.78 -21.88
CA GLN A 344 3.27 41.62 -20.74
C GLN A 344 2.24 42.67 -21.19
N MET A 345 1.14 42.76 -20.46
CA MET A 345 0.00 43.62 -20.78
C MET A 345 -0.27 44.66 -19.70
N GLY A 346 0.18 44.40 -18.46
CA GLY A 346 0.05 45.34 -17.36
C GLY A 346 1.07 45.09 -16.26
N THR A 347 1.26 46.10 -15.42
CA THR A 347 2.11 46.03 -14.23
C THR A 347 1.53 46.88 -13.11
N ALA A 348 1.78 46.48 -11.88
CA ALA A 348 1.46 47.22 -10.67
C ALA A 348 2.54 46.98 -9.62
N VAL A 349 2.69 47.89 -8.67
CA VAL A 349 3.50 47.68 -7.46
C VAL A 349 2.53 47.39 -6.32
N CYS A 350 2.83 46.37 -5.52
CA CYS A 350 2.09 46.06 -4.30
C CYS A 350 2.29 47.20 -3.30
N ASP A 351 1.18 47.65 -2.71
CA ASP A 351 1.19 48.65 -1.65
C ASP A 351 2.16 48.25 -0.52
N ALA A 352 2.84 49.24 0.05
CA ALA A 352 3.89 49.01 1.03
C ALA A 352 3.35 48.65 2.43
N GLU A 353 2.09 48.95 2.72
CA GLU A 353 1.46 48.67 4.01
C GLU A 353 0.64 47.37 3.96
N ASP A 354 -0.24 47.24 2.95
CA ASP A 354 -1.20 46.13 2.91
C ASP A 354 -0.95 45.12 1.78
N GLY A 355 0.04 45.38 0.92
CA GLY A 355 0.41 44.50 -0.19
C GLY A 355 -0.60 44.47 -1.34
N SER A 356 -1.63 45.31 -1.31
CA SER A 356 -2.68 45.33 -2.32
C SER A 356 -2.15 45.81 -3.67
N TRP A 357 -2.72 45.29 -4.76
CA TRP A 357 -2.36 45.68 -6.11
C TRP A 357 -3.57 45.63 -7.04
N SER A 358 -3.51 46.41 -8.12
CA SER A 358 -4.57 46.50 -9.12
C SER A 358 -3.99 46.68 -10.53
N ILE A 359 -4.44 45.85 -11.49
CA ILE A 359 -4.09 45.97 -12.91
C ILE A 359 -5.37 46.00 -13.74
N GLU A 360 -5.59 47.07 -14.51
CA GLU A 360 -6.70 47.15 -15.46
C GLU A 360 -6.27 46.66 -16.85
N GLN A 361 -7.08 45.77 -17.45
CA GLN A 361 -6.83 45.26 -18.79
C GLN A 361 -8.15 45.03 -19.55
N GLY A 362 -8.16 45.37 -20.85
CA GLY A 362 -9.29 45.14 -21.74
C GLY A 362 -9.29 43.74 -22.33
N PHE A 363 -10.45 43.07 -22.32
CA PHE A 363 -10.64 41.76 -22.96
C PHE A 363 -11.82 41.76 -23.94
N ARG A 364 -11.62 41.02 -25.04
CA ARG A 364 -12.70 40.62 -25.95
C ARG A 364 -13.21 39.24 -25.54
N ALA A 365 -14.42 38.90 -25.99
CA ALA A 365 -14.99 37.56 -25.81
C ALA A 365 -14.04 36.50 -26.41
N SER A 366 -13.47 35.67 -25.54
CA SER A 366 -12.56 34.57 -25.87
C SER A 366 -12.17 33.82 -24.59
N ARG A 367 -11.48 32.69 -24.76
CA ARG A 367 -10.70 32.03 -23.71
C ARG A 367 -9.27 32.56 -23.76
N TRP A 368 -8.81 33.15 -22.68
CA TRP A 368 -7.45 33.70 -22.56
C TRP A 368 -6.62 32.85 -21.60
N SER A 369 -5.33 32.67 -21.90
CA SER A 369 -4.37 32.12 -20.93
C SER A 369 -3.66 33.29 -20.26
N ILE A 370 -3.89 33.43 -18.96
CA ILE A 370 -3.33 34.49 -18.13
C ILE A 370 -2.20 33.93 -17.29
N GLU A 371 -1.16 34.72 -17.11
CA GLU A 371 -0.09 34.48 -16.15
C GLU A 371 0.16 35.77 -15.37
N LEU A 372 0.02 35.70 -14.05
CA LEU A 372 0.40 36.78 -13.14
C LEU A 372 1.72 36.41 -12.48
N ARG A 373 2.69 37.33 -12.52
CA ARG A 373 4.03 37.12 -11.99
C ARG A 373 4.32 38.16 -10.93
N GLN A 374 4.81 37.74 -9.77
CA GLN A 374 5.36 38.62 -8.74
C GLN A 374 6.88 38.63 -8.84
N PHE A 375 7.46 39.83 -8.79
CA PHE A 375 8.90 40.05 -8.84
C PHE A 375 9.37 40.77 -7.57
N ASN A 376 10.44 40.23 -6.97
CA ASN A 376 11.24 40.95 -5.99
C ASN A 376 12.51 41.46 -6.70
N GLY A 377 12.58 42.78 -6.91
CA GLY A 377 13.50 43.36 -7.90
C GLY A 377 13.23 42.81 -9.30
N ASP A 378 14.25 42.21 -9.91
CA ASP A 378 14.16 41.57 -11.23
C ASP A 378 13.97 40.04 -11.18
N THR A 379 13.92 39.47 -9.97
CA THR A 379 13.76 38.01 -9.80
C THR A 379 12.28 37.65 -9.66
N PRO A 380 11.73 36.76 -10.51
CA PRO A 380 10.38 36.26 -10.33
C PRO A 380 10.34 35.34 -9.09
N VAL A 381 9.44 35.63 -8.16
CA VAL A 381 9.29 34.89 -6.89
C VAL A 381 8.01 34.07 -6.82
N ASN A 382 6.94 34.49 -7.51
CA ASN A 382 5.70 33.74 -7.61
C ASN A 382 5.10 33.87 -9.02
N THR A 383 4.48 32.79 -9.50
CA THR A 383 3.76 32.76 -10.78
C THR A 383 2.42 32.04 -10.61
N LEU A 384 1.35 32.67 -11.06
CA LEU A 384 0.01 32.12 -11.09
C LEU A 384 -0.53 32.12 -12.52
N SER A 385 -0.76 30.93 -13.06
CA SER A 385 -1.27 30.74 -14.42
C SER A 385 -2.65 30.11 -14.40
N TYR A 386 -3.61 30.68 -15.11
CA TYR A 386 -4.96 30.12 -15.22
C TYR A 386 -5.69 30.59 -16.49
N PRO A 387 -6.69 29.81 -16.97
CA PRO A 387 -7.56 30.25 -18.04
C PRO A 387 -8.57 31.29 -17.53
N LEU A 388 -8.80 32.33 -18.34
CA LEU A 388 -9.83 33.33 -18.13
C LEU A 388 -10.89 33.22 -19.23
N TYR A 389 -12.15 33.04 -18.84
CA TYR A 389 -13.26 32.90 -19.78
C TYR A 389 -14.04 34.20 -19.88
N VAL A 390 -13.94 34.85 -21.03
CA VAL A 390 -14.69 36.06 -21.35
C VAL A 390 -15.78 35.68 -22.34
N ALA A 391 -17.02 35.70 -21.87
CA ALA A 391 -18.21 35.27 -22.60
C ALA A 391 -18.71 36.33 -23.57
#